data_AF-A0A7W1J3R0-F1
#
_entry.id   AF-A0A7W1J3R0-F1
#
_cell.length_a   1.000
_cell.length_b   1.000
_cell.length_c   1.000
_cell.angle_alpha   90.00
_cell.angle_beta   90.00
_cell.angle_gamma   90.00
#
_symmetry.space_group_name_H-M   'P 1'
#
loop_
_entity.id
_entity.type
_entity.pdbx_description
1 polymer ?
#
loop_
_entity_poly.entity_id
_entity_poly.type
_entity_poly.pdbx_seq_one_letter_code
_entity_poly.pdbx_strand_id
1 'polypeptide(L)'
;MQLFEKLIEYPEAERLVSESTLRLPVEETPLGEALGLALAWDLTATTDSPPFDNSAVDGYALRSEDAAAGRVFSVVDEAPAGRPAKRRVGEGEAIKIFTGGVIPDGTDAVVMVENT
;
A
#
# COMPACT_ATOMS: atom_id res chain seq x y z
N MET A 1 43.06 45.72 12.65
CA MET A 1 41.65 45.31 12.48
C MET A 1 41.35 45.42 11.00
N GLN A 2 41.61 44.35 10.25
CA GLN A 2 41.45 44.36 8.80
C GLN A 2 39.96 44.18 8.52
N LEU A 3 39.26 45.28 8.23
CA LEU A 3 37.90 45.23 7.71
C LEU A 3 37.96 44.52 6.36
N PHE A 4 37.09 43.54 6.15
CA PHE A 4 36.90 42.86 4.87
C PHE A 4 36.82 43.93 3.74
N GLU A 5 37.77 43.90 2.80
CA GLU A 5 37.95 44.98 1.81
C GLU A 5 36.78 45.11 0.81
N LYS A 6 35.84 44.15 0.81
CA LYS A 6 34.59 44.24 0.04
C LYS A 6 33.52 43.32 0.65
N LEU A 7 32.36 43.88 0.98
CA LEU A 7 31.17 43.10 1.35
C LEU A 7 30.43 42.69 0.07
N ILE A 8 29.88 41.48 0.07
CA ILE A 8 29.02 40.96 -0.99
C ILE A 8 27.58 40.86 -0.48
N GLU A 9 26.62 40.96 -1.38
CA GLU A 9 25.20 40.79 -1.06
C GLU A 9 24.89 39.32 -0.72
N TYR A 10 23.86 39.10 0.10
CA TYR A 10 23.46 37.77 0.57
C TYR A 10 23.31 36.72 -0.55
N PRO A 11 22.66 37.02 -1.70
CA PRO A 11 22.50 36.01 -2.76
C PRO A 11 23.83 35.56 -3.37
N GLU A 12 24.81 36.46 -3.46
CA GLU A 12 26.14 36.09 -3.95
C GLU A 12 26.89 35.23 -2.92
N ALA A 13 26.73 35.52 -1.63
CA ALA A 13 27.29 34.68 -0.57
C ALA A 13 26.67 33.27 -0.56
N GLU A 14 25.33 33.17 -0.66
CA GLU A 14 24.60 31.91 -0.72
C GLU A 14 25.00 31.07 -1.95
N ARG A 15 25.14 31.72 -3.12
CA ARG A 15 25.59 31.08 -4.36
C ARG A 15 27.01 30.52 -4.20
N LEU A 16 27.95 31.32 -3.70
CA LEU A 16 29.34 30.90 -3.51
C LEU A 16 29.46 29.73 -2.53
N VAL A 17 28.70 29.75 -1.42
CA VAL A 17 28.65 28.64 -0.47
C VAL A 17 28.08 27.39 -1.13
N SER A 18 26.96 27.50 -1.83
CA SER A 18 26.31 26.36 -2.49
C SER A 18 27.18 25.74 -3.57
N GLU A 19 27.87 26.55 -4.37
CA GLU A 19 28.77 26.08 -5.44
C GLU A 19 30.08 25.48 -4.90
N SER A 20 30.53 25.91 -3.71
CA SER A 20 31.75 25.42 -3.08
C SER A 20 31.51 24.21 -2.16
N THR A 21 30.25 23.88 -1.87
CA THR A 21 29.89 22.77 -0.99
C THR A 21 29.70 21.50 -1.81
N LEU A 22 30.54 20.50 -1.56
CA LEU A 22 30.42 19.20 -2.20
C LEU A 22 29.24 18.42 -1.62
N ARG A 23 28.61 17.58 -2.46
CA ARG A 23 27.65 16.60 -1.98
C ARG A 23 28.36 15.60 -1.07
N LEU A 24 27.71 15.26 0.04
CA LEU A 24 28.19 14.20 0.92
C LEU A 24 28.18 12.85 0.18
N PRO A 25 29.10 11.93 0.55
CA PRO A 25 29.05 10.57 0.03
C PRO A 25 27.73 9.91 0.44
N VAL A 26 27.30 8.96 -0.38
CA VAL A 26 26.14 8.13 -0.07
C VAL A 26 26.57 7.05 0.91
N GLU A 27 25.73 6.82 1.92
CA GLU A 27 25.92 5.77 2.90
C GLU A 27 24.63 4.93 3.02
N GLU A 28 24.80 3.62 3.17
CA GLU A 28 23.70 2.73 3.53
C GLU A 28 23.47 2.80 5.04
N THR A 29 22.22 2.98 5.44
CA THR A 29 21.84 3.05 6.85
C THR A 29 20.60 2.20 7.12
N PRO A 30 20.46 1.60 8.32
CA PRO A 30 19.22 0.95 8.71
C PRO A 30 18.02 1.92 8.65
N LEU A 31 16.86 1.44 8.22
CA LEU A 31 15.65 2.27 8.08
C LEU A 31 15.27 3.00 9.38
N GLY A 32 15.50 2.38 10.54
CA GLY A 32 15.23 3.00 11.85
C GLY A 32 16.12 4.19 12.18
N GLU A 33 17.26 4.34 11.52
CA GLU A 33 18.23 5.43 11.69
C GLU A 33 18.16 6.46 10.55
N ALA A 34 17.35 6.20 9.52
CA ALA A 34 17.25 7.06 8.34
C ALA A 34 16.43 8.36 8.57
N LEU A 35 15.76 8.49 9.72
CA LEU A 35 14.92 9.65 10.02
C LEU A 35 15.75 10.96 10.01
N GLY A 36 15.39 11.88 9.12
CA GLY A 36 16.07 13.18 8.97
C GLY A 36 17.18 13.19 7.92
N LEU A 37 17.50 12.05 7.30
CA LEU A 37 18.41 11.98 6.17
C LEU A 37 17.69 12.25 4.84
N ALA A 38 18.46 12.60 3.82
CA ALA A 38 17.98 12.73 2.44
C ALA A 38 18.23 11.42 1.68
N LEU A 39 17.26 11.00 0.85
CA LEU A 39 17.45 9.88 -0.06
C LEU A 39 18.53 10.19 -1.09
N ALA A 40 19.41 9.21 -1.33
CA ALA A 40 20.45 9.34 -2.35
C ALA A 40 19.92 9.22 -3.79
N TRP A 41 18.82 8.50 -3.96
CA TRP A 41 18.15 8.24 -5.24
C TRP A 41 16.67 7.90 -5.00
N ASP A 42 15.89 7.95 -6.08
CA ASP A 42 14.47 7.56 -6.06
C ASP A 42 14.31 6.10 -5.63
N LEU A 43 13.27 5.83 -4.85
CA LEU A 43 12.86 4.47 -4.50
C LEU A 43 11.72 4.02 -5.40
N THR A 44 11.90 2.87 -6.05
CA THR A 44 10.86 2.23 -6.87
C THR A 44 10.31 1.01 -6.14
N ALA A 45 8.99 0.83 -6.18
CA ALA A 45 8.35 -0.33 -5.59
C ALA A 45 8.81 -1.60 -6.32
N THR A 46 9.24 -2.61 -5.57
CA THR A 46 9.68 -3.90 -6.13
C THR A 46 8.55 -4.90 -6.29
N THR A 47 7.39 -4.63 -5.67
CA THR A 47 6.20 -5.50 -5.67
C THR A 47 4.94 -4.65 -5.59
N ASP A 48 3.82 -5.20 -6.06
CA ASP A 48 2.50 -4.61 -5.83
C ASP A 48 2.14 -4.63 -4.34
N SER A 49 1.36 -3.64 -3.92
CA SER A 49 0.81 -3.54 -2.57
C SER A 49 -0.63 -3.00 -2.67
N PRO A 50 -1.66 -3.85 -2.52
CA PRO A 50 -1.60 -5.26 -2.12
C PRO A 50 -1.06 -6.19 -3.24
N PRO A 51 -0.46 -7.35 -2.90
CA PRO A 51 0.09 -8.29 -3.89
C PRO A 51 -0.97 -9.21 -4.53
N PHE A 52 -2.22 -9.10 -4.12
CA PHE A 52 -3.36 -9.88 -4.61
C PHE A 52 -4.66 -9.11 -4.37
N ASP A 53 -5.72 -9.48 -5.09
CA ASP A 53 -7.07 -8.98 -4.82
C ASP A 53 -7.52 -9.43 -3.43
N ASN A 54 -7.90 -8.46 -2.59
CA ASN A 54 -8.33 -8.71 -1.22
C ASN A 54 -9.65 -8.00 -0.90
N SER A 55 -10.35 -8.50 0.11
CA SER A 55 -11.58 -7.86 0.56
C SER A 55 -11.29 -6.56 1.30
N ALA A 56 -12.01 -5.50 0.93
CA ALA A 56 -11.98 -4.21 1.62
C ALA A 56 -12.84 -4.17 2.90
N VAL A 57 -13.70 -5.18 3.10
CA VAL A 57 -14.71 -5.24 4.16
C VAL A 57 -14.83 -6.66 4.72
N ASP A 58 -15.51 -6.80 5.84
CA ASP A 58 -16.01 -8.09 6.31
C ASP A 58 -17.34 -8.40 5.62
N GLY A 59 -17.51 -9.64 5.15
CA GLY A 59 -18.68 -9.98 4.36
C GLY A 59 -18.66 -11.36 3.75
N TYR A 60 -19.30 -11.47 2.58
CA TYR A 60 -19.43 -12.73 1.84
C TYR A 60 -19.03 -12.53 0.39
N ALA A 61 -17.98 -13.25 -0.02
CA ALA A 61 -17.53 -13.30 -1.40
C ALA A 61 -18.44 -14.23 -2.20
N LEU A 62 -18.97 -13.76 -3.33
CA LEU A 62 -19.91 -14.49 -4.17
C LEU A 62 -19.75 -14.12 -5.65
N ARG A 63 -20.48 -14.82 -6.51
CA ARG A 63 -20.65 -14.49 -7.92
C ARG A 63 -21.69 -13.37 -8.07
N SER A 64 -21.29 -12.21 -8.55
CA SER A 64 -22.16 -11.04 -8.71
C SER A 64 -23.37 -11.32 -9.59
N GLU A 65 -23.23 -12.19 -10.60
CA GLU A 65 -24.31 -12.64 -11.47
C GLU A 65 -25.40 -13.44 -10.72
N ASP A 66 -25.07 -14.05 -9.59
CA ASP A 66 -26.04 -14.73 -8.75
C ASP A 66 -26.77 -13.76 -7.82
N ALA A 67 -26.27 -12.54 -7.63
CA ALA A 67 -26.81 -11.61 -6.65
C ALA A 67 -28.21 -11.11 -7.06
N ALA A 68 -29.20 -11.44 -6.23
CA ALA A 68 -30.56 -10.93 -6.34
C ALA A 68 -31.11 -10.63 -4.95
N ALA A 69 -31.92 -9.58 -4.82
CA ALA A 69 -32.53 -9.20 -3.54
C ALA A 69 -33.32 -10.37 -2.95
N GLY A 70 -33.03 -10.72 -1.69
CA GLY A 70 -33.67 -11.84 -0.99
C GLY A 70 -33.18 -13.24 -1.39
N ARG A 71 -32.19 -13.35 -2.29
CA ARG A 71 -31.57 -14.65 -2.60
C ARG A 71 -30.77 -15.15 -1.38
N VAL A 72 -30.93 -16.42 -1.07
CA VAL A 72 -30.17 -17.10 -0.01
C VAL A 72 -29.03 -17.88 -0.63
N PHE A 73 -27.84 -17.78 -0.03
CA PHE A 73 -26.62 -18.47 -0.46
C PHE A 73 -26.19 -19.50 0.57
N SER A 74 -25.56 -20.58 0.11
CA SER A 74 -24.89 -21.55 0.99
C SER A 74 -23.48 -21.07 1.30
N VAL A 75 -23.16 -20.83 2.57
CA VAL A 75 -21.79 -20.48 2.97
C VAL A 75 -20.97 -21.76 3.07
N VAL A 76 -19.96 -21.90 2.21
CA VAL A 76 -19.25 -23.18 2.01
C VAL A 76 -17.81 -23.21 2.52
N ASP A 77 -17.24 -22.06 2.88
CA ASP A 77 -15.91 -21.93 3.47
C ASP A 77 -15.76 -20.54 4.14
N GLU A 78 -14.60 -20.31 4.75
CA GLU A 78 -14.17 -19.02 5.29
C GLU A 78 -12.76 -18.64 4.82
N ALA A 79 -12.52 -17.35 4.60
CA ALA A 79 -11.24 -16.79 4.15
C ALA A 79 -10.78 -15.62 5.04
N PRO A 80 -10.25 -15.88 6.25
CA PRO A 80 -9.62 -14.84 7.06
C PRO A 80 -8.28 -14.41 6.46
N ALA A 81 -7.80 -13.21 6.83
CA ALA A 81 -6.51 -12.70 6.40
C ALA A 81 -5.38 -13.70 6.70
N GLY A 82 -4.53 -13.96 5.71
CA GLY A 82 -3.44 -14.94 5.81
C GLY A 82 -3.86 -16.41 5.68
N ARG A 83 -5.15 -16.73 5.59
CA ARG A 83 -5.66 -18.08 5.37
C ARG A 83 -6.70 -18.07 4.24
N PRO A 84 -6.26 -18.20 2.98
CA PRO A 84 -7.15 -18.26 1.82
C PRO A 84 -8.15 -19.41 1.94
N ALA A 85 -9.34 -19.21 1.39
CA ALA A 85 -10.33 -20.28 1.22
C ALA A 85 -9.76 -21.42 0.35
N LYS A 86 -10.20 -22.64 0.62
CA LYS A 86 -9.79 -23.84 -0.13
C LYS A 86 -10.80 -24.23 -1.19
N ARG A 87 -12.06 -23.79 -1.04
CA ARG A 87 -13.12 -24.06 -2.01
C ARG A 87 -13.23 -22.92 -3.01
N ARG A 88 -13.47 -23.28 -4.27
CA ARG A 88 -13.96 -22.36 -5.31
C ARG A 88 -15.45 -22.13 -5.10
N VAL A 89 -15.92 -20.91 -5.32
CA VAL A 89 -17.36 -20.59 -5.25
C VAL A 89 -18.08 -21.00 -6.53
N GLY A 90 -19.17 -21.75 -6.37
CA GLY A 90 -20.13 -22.12 -7.42
C GLY A 90 -21.45 -21.31 -7.37
N GLU A 91 -22.44 -21.75 -8.13
CA GLU A 91 -23.75 -21.09 -8.20
C GLU A 91 -24.50 -21.18 -6.87
N GLY A 92 -24.96 -20.03 -6.36
CA GLY A 92 -25.69 -19.96 -5.09
C GLY A 92 -24.85 -20.31 -3.87
N GLU A 93 -23.53 -20.38 -4.02
CA GLU A 93 -22.57 -20.51 -2.92
C GLU A 93 -21.95 -19.15 -2.59
N ALA A 94 -21.49 -19.01 -1.36
CA ALA A 94 -20.70 -17.86 -0.91
C ALA A 94 -19.61 -18.34 0.05
N ILE A 95 -18.57 -17.52 0.21
CA ILE A 95 -17.51 -17.75 1.20
C ILE A 95 -17.49 -16.55 2.14
N LYS A 96 -17.50 -16.83 3.44
CA LYS A 96 -17.35 -15.77 4.44
C LYS A 96 -15.93 -15.24 4.37
N ILE A 97 -15.77 -13.94 4.18
CA ILE A 97 -14.48 -13.29 4.01
C ILE A 97 -14.36 -12.11 4.97
N PHE A 98 -13.11 -11.82 5.37
CA PHE A 98 -12.79 -10.72 6.27
C PHE A 98 -11.90 -9.71 5.56
N THR A 99 -11.81 -8.52 6.11
CA THR A 99 -10.96 -7.43 5.62
C THR A 99 -9.51 -7.93 5.47
N GLY A 100 -8.94 -7.75 4.28
CA GLY A 100 -7.60 -8.24 3.93
C GLY A 100 -7.53 -9.72 3.54
N GLY A 101 -8.64 -10.47 3.61
CA GLY A 101 -8.75 -11.83 3.08
C GLY A 101 -8.57 -11.86 1.57
N VAL A 102 -7.87 -12.88 1.05
CA VAL A 102 -7.69 -13.09 -0.40
C VAL A 102 -9.05 -13.40 -1.04
N ILE A 103 -9.39 -12.72 -2.14
CA ILE A 103 -10.62 -12.97 -2.88
C ILE A 103 -10.65 -14.44 -3.35
N PRO A 104 -11.67 -15.24 -2.99
CA PRO A 104 -11.72 -16.66 -3.35
C PRO A 104 -11.95 -16.88 -4.85
N ASP A 105 -11.42 -17.98 -5.36
CA ASP A 105 -11.62 -18.39 -6.75
C ASP A 105 -13.12 -18.47 -7.10
N GLY A 106 -13.47 -17.92 -8.27
CA GLY A 106 -14.85 -17.94 -8.77
C GLY A 106 -15.75 -16.86 -8.17
N THR A 107 -15.20 -15.91 -7.42
CA THR A 107 -15.93 -14.71 -6.95
C THR A 107 -15.42 -13.46 -7.63
N ASP A 108 -16.29 -12.47 -7.77
CA ASP A 108 -16.00 -11.15 -8.36
C ASP A 108 -16.64 -10.00 -7.54
N ALA A 109 -17.34 -10.33 -6.45
CA ALA A 109 -17.97 -9.37 -5.56
C ALA A 109 -17.92 -9.83 -4.09
N VAL A 110 -17.90 -8.85 -3.18
CA VAL A 110 -18.08 -9.05 -1.74
C VAL A 110 -19.26 -8.23 -1.27
N VAL A 111 -20.23 -8.87 -0.61
CA VAL A 111 -21.34 -8.18 0.05
C VAL A 111 -20.98 -8.00 1.53
N MET A 112 -21.01 -6.74 2.00
CA MET A 112 -20.82 -6.40 3.41
C MET A 112 -21.77 -7.17 4.32
N VAL A 113 -21.31 -7.62 5.48
CA VAL A 113 -22.14 -8.34 6.44
C VAL A 113 -23.35 -7.53 6.92
N GLU A 114 -23.25 -6.21 6.93
CA GLU A 114 -24.33 -5.29 7.28
C GLU A 114 -25.46 -5.23 6.22
N ASN A 115 -25.18 -5.72 5.00
CA ASN A 115 -26.08 -5.70 3.85
C ASN A 115 -26.59 -7.10 3.45
N THR A 116 -26.40 -8.10 4.30
CA THR A 116 -26.88 -9.48 4.08
C THR A 116 -28.12 -9.83 4.88
#